data_AF-A0A094WKI2-F1
#
_entry.id   AF-A0A094WKI2-F1
#
_cell.length_a   1.000
_cell.length_b   1.000
_cell.length_c   1.000
_cell.angle_alpha   90.00
_cell.angle_beta   90.00
_cell.angle_gamma   90.00
#
_symmetry.space_group_name_H-M   'P 1'
#
loop_
_entity.id
_entity.type
_entity.pdbx_description
1 polymer ?
#
loop_
_entity_poly.entity_id
_entity_poly.type
_entity_poly.pdbx_seq_one_letter_code
_entity_poly.pdbx_strand_id
1 'polypeptide(L)'
;MRFLFILGLITLLISCGGEQEPVNTSSSHPIIAENRHLQVELIEYSITTFEEEPVIKTIMEVTTLENEFDLEQDFFYDLTLVPTGVEPLDFELIHEEKEIKNNRTFLTAFYSIDYDADLRNQTLVSQVHIKPNYYTYNIQFPNMSHHENNLTENDFLITELNVHKQVLEFTATDIHPIKGLDVSININNEKIYPTFSTTEYDTSGHAVAGKYEFFQNIPASFDLLISRNQLIEPVWTFSLPFEPNPQQQ
;
A
#
# COMPACT_ATOMS: atom_id res chain seq x y z
N MET A 1 24.28 -52.42 -49.71
CA MET A 1 23.17 -52.60 -48.74
C MET A 1 23.52 -52.23 -47.29
N ARG A 2 24.79 -52.28 -46.85
CA ARG A 2 25.19 -51.84 -45.49
C ARG A 2 25.22 -50.31 -45.28
N PHE A 3 25.41 -49.52 -46.34
CA PHE A 3 25.42 -48.05 -46.26
C PHE A 3 24.04 -47.42 -46.05
N LEU A 4 22.96 -48.08 -46.51
CA LEU A 4 21.58 -47.59 -46.34
C LEU A 4 21.09 -47.71 -44.88
N PHE A 5 21.62 -48.65 -44.11
CA PHE A 5 21.28 -48.80 -42.68
C PHE A 5 21.93 -47.75 -41.80
N ILE A 6 23.11 -47.23 -42.18
CA ILE A 6 23.82 -46.21 -41.39
C ILE A 6 23.18 -44.83 -41.59
N LEU A 7 22.69 -44.52 -42.80
CA LEU A 7 22.03 -43.25 -43.07
C LEU A 7 20.67 -43.11 -42.35
N GLY A 8 19.94 -44.22 -42.17
CA GLY A 8 18.69 -44.25 -41.41
C GLY A 8 18.88 -44.13 -39.88
N LEU A 9 20.07 -44.40 -39.36
CA LEU A 9 20.35 -44.27 -37.92
C LEU A 9 20.70 -42.82 -37.54
N ILE A 10 21.29 -42.04 -38.47
CA ILE A 10 21.67 -40.65 -38.24
C ILE A 10 20.44 -39.72 -38.26
N THR A 11 19.42 -40.02 -39.08
CA THR A 11 18.17 -39.24 -39.08
C THR A 11 17.31 -39.47 -37.84
N LEU A 12 17.48 -40.58 -37.13
CA LEU A 12 16.77 -40.86 -35.87
C LEU A 12 17.37 -40.12 -34.67
N LEU A 13 18.62 -39.63 -34.76
CA LEU A 13 19.28 -38.87 -33.68
C LEU A 13 19.05 -37.35 -33.77
N ILE A 14 18.54 -36.83 -34.89
CA ILE A 14 18.29 -35.39 -35.07
C ILE A 14 16.86 -34.99 -34.63
N SER A 15 15.98 -35.96 -34.39
CA SER A 15 14.59 -35.71 -33.95
C SER A 15 14.40 -35.69 -32.42
N CYS A 16 15.48 -35.61 -31.64
CA CYS A 16 15.47 -35.32 -30.21
C CYS A 16 16.02 -33.90 -29.93
N GLY A 17 15.76 -32.95 -30.83
CA GLY A 17 15.70 -31.55 -30.47
C GLY A 17 14.32 -31.28 -29.89
N GLY A 18 14.09 -31.65 -28.64
CA GLY A 18 12.92 -31.18 -27.92
C GLY A 18 12.99 -29.67 -27.89
N GLU A 19 11.98 -29.00 -28.43
CA GLU A 19 11.60 -27.67 -27.98
C GLU A 19 11.45 -27.77 -26.45
N GLN A 20 12.51 -27.39 -25.75
CA GLN A 20 12.33 -26.92 -24.40
C GLN A 20 11.57 -25.61 -24.57
N GLU A 21 10.25 -25.67 -24.34
CA GLU A 21 9.53 -24.49 -23.87
C GLU A 21 10.43 -23.82 -22.84
N PRO A 22 10.61 -22.48 -22.89
CA PRO A 22 11.36 -21.79 -21.87
C PRO A 22 10.77 -22.22 -20.54
N VAL A 23 11.56 -22.98 -19.79
CA VAL A 23 11.19 -23.33 -18.43
C VAL A 23 11.26 -22.01 -17.70
N ASN A 24 10.12 -21.35 -17.57
CA ASN A 24 9.89 -20.32 -16.58
C ASN A 24 10.08 -20.99 -15.22
N THR A 25 11.34 -21.21 -14.83
CA THR A 25 11.71 -21.45 -13.44
C THR A 25 11.50 -20.12 -12.74
N SER A 26 10.25 -19.85 -12.36
CA SER A 26 9.91 -18.92 -11.31
C SER A 26 10.58 -19.43 -10.04
N SER A 27 11.72 -18.84 -9.69
CA SER A 27 12.35 -19.09 -8.40
C SER A 27 11.45 -18.57 -7.28
N SER A 28 11.05 -19.51 -6.42
CA SER A 28 10.95 -19.39 -4.96
C SER A 28 10.19 -18.21 -4.37
N HIS A 29 8.94 -18.49 -3.97
CA HIS A 29 8.08 -17.68 -3.09
C HIS A 29 7.83 -16.24 -3.54
N PRO A 30 6.56 -15.80 -3.58
CA PRO A 30 6.28 -14.40 -3.90
C PRO A 30 6.94 -13.50 -2.85
N ILE A 31 7.62 -12.44 -3.32
CA ILE A 31 8.18 -11.42 -2.43
C ILE A 31 7.03 -10.47 -2.13
N ILE A 32 6.51 -10.56 -0.90
CA ILE A 32 5.33 -9.83 -0.43
C ILE A 32 5.72 -8.92 0.73
N ALA A 33 5.16 -7.71 0.75
CA ALA A 33 5.18 -6.81 1.89
C ALA A 33 3.77 -6.26 2.12
N GLU A 34 3.37 -6.11 3.37
CA GLU A 34 2.03 -5.67 3.75
C GLU A 34 2.05 -4.64 4.88
N ASN A 35 1.00 -3.82 4.94
CA ASN A 35 0.64 -3.06 6.12
C ASN A 35 -0.81 -3.39 6.50
N ARG A 36 -1.48 -2.51 7.28
CA ARG A 36 -2.89 -2.75 7.66
C ARG A 36 -3.86 -2.71 6.47
N HIS A 37 -3.59 -1.89 5.46
CA HIS A 37 -4.52 -1.56 4.38
C HIS A 37 -4.17 -2.24 3.06
N LEU A 38 -2.89 -2.46 2.79
CA LEU A 38 -2.39 -2.89 1.49
C LEU A 38 -1.43 -4.06 1.61
N GLN A 39 -1.49 -4.92 0.60
CA GLN A 39 -0.47 -5.93 0.31
C GLN A 39 0.15 -5.60 -1.06
N VAL A 40 1.47 -5.59 -1.11
CA VAL A 40 2.27 -5.39 -2.32
C VAL A 40 3.10 -6.64 -2.60
N GLU A 41 3.03 -7.15 -3.82
CA GLU A 41 3.73 -8.34 -4.28
C GLU A 41 4.60 -8.02 -5.50
N LEU A 42 5.86 -8.43 -5.49
CA LEU A 42 6.69 -8.44 -6.70
C LEU A 42 6.36 -9.69 -7.51
N ILE A 43 5.66 -9.50 -8.62
CA ILE A 43 5.19 -10.58 -9.50
C ILE A 43 6.31 -11.06 -10.42
N GLU A 44 7.02 -10.10 -11.01
CA GLU A 44 8.05 -10.37 -12.01
C GLU A 44 9.15 -9.32 -11.92
N TYR A 45 10.39 -9.74 -12.16
CA TYR A 45 11.45 -8.86 -12.61
C TYR A 45 12.19 -9.54 -13.77
N SER A 46 12.71 -8.76 -14.71
CA SER A 46 13.50 -9.27 -15.83
C SER A 46 14.44 -8.20 -16.36
N ILE A 47 15.56 -8.63 -16.94
CA ILE A 47 16.42 -7.75 -17.74
C ILE A 47 15.96 -7.91 -19.19
N THR A 48 15.55 -6.81 -19.80
CA THR A 48 14.97 -6.81 -21.15
C THR A 48 15.44 -5.58 -21.93
N THR A 49 14.84 -5.31 -23.09
CA THR A 49 15.07 -4.10 -23.87
C THR A 49 13.81 -3.26 -23.95
N PHE A 50 13.94 -1.96 -23.72
CA PHE A 50 12.88 -0.96 -23.93
C PHE A 50 13.44 0.14 -24.82
N GLU A 51 12.77 0.45 -25.94
CA GLU A 51 13.25 1.41 -26.93
C GLU A 51 14.72 1.17 -27.39
N GLU A 52 15.08 -0.10 -27.60
CA GLU A 52 16.42 -0.56 -28.00
C GLU A 52 17.52 -0.46 -26.93
N GLU A 53 17.22 0.07 -25.75
CA GLU A 53 18.14 0.16 -24.61
C GLU A 53 17.92 -0.99 -23.62
N PRO A 54 18.98 -1.55 -23.00
CA PRO A 54 18.83 -2.53 -21.94
C PRO A 54 18.18 -1.87 -20.71
N VAL A 55 17.24 -2.58 -20.07
CA VAL A 55 16.52 -2.11 -18.89
C VAL A 55 16.25 -3.22 -17.90
N ILE A 56 16.07 -2.86 -16.64
CA ILE A 56 15.47 -3.72 -15.62
C ILE A 56 13.97 -3.42 -15.59
N LYS A 57 13.17 -4.42 -15.90
CA LYS A 57 11.71 -4.37 -15.78
C LYS A 57 11.30 -4.99 -14.44
N THR A 58 10.41 -4.32 -13.72
CA THR A 58 9.73 -4.87 -12.54
C THR A 58 8.22 -4.75 -12.68
N ILE A 59 7.48 -5.78 -12.28
CA ILE A 59 6.02 -5.78 -12.22
C ILE A 59 5.60 -6.07 -10.77
N MET A 60 4.85 -5.15 -10.19
CA MET A 60 4.32 -5.27 -8.83
C MET A 60 2.80 -5.27 -8.86
N GLU A 61 2.19 -6.08 -8.01
CA GLU A 61 0.74 -6.10 -7.76
C GLU A 61 0.47 -5.46 -6.40
N VAL A 62 -0.40 -4.45 -6.37
CA VAL A 62 -0.96 -3.87 -5.15
C VAL A 62 -2.41 -4.32 -5.01
N THR A 63 -2.76 -4.79 -3.81
CA THR A 63 -4.12 -5.18 -3.44
C THR A 63 -4.52 -4.53 -2.11
N THR A 64 -5.81 -4.23 -1.97
CA THR A 64 -6.36 -3.78 -0.69
C THR A 64 -6.72 -4.97 0.19
N LEU A 65 -6.42 -4.85 1.49
CA LEU A 65 -6.82 -5.78 2.54
C LEU A 65 -8.20 -5.42 3.12
N GLU A 66 -8.70 -4.20 2.83
CA GLU A 66 -9.99 -3.68 3.29
C GLU A 66 -10.85 -3.30 2.06
N ASN A 67 -12.09 -3.78 2.00
CA ASN A 67 -12.95 -3.62 0.81
C ASN A 67 -13.46 -2.18 0.57
N GLU A 68 -13.21 -1.27 1.51
CA GLU A 68 -13.71 0.11 1.48
C GLU A 68 -12.86 1.05 0.63
N PHE A 69 -11.61 0.69 0.33
CA PHE A 69 -10.73 1.54 -0.45
C PHE A 69 -10.73 1.22 -1.94
N ASP A 70 -10.69 2.28 -2.74
CA ASP A 70 -10.47 2.26 -4.16
C ASP A 70 -8.98 2.51 -4.46
N LEU A 71 -8.28 1.48 -4.96
CA LEU A 71 -6.84 1.58 -5.25
C LEU A 71 -6.47 2.69 -6.25
N GLU A 72 -7.39 3.12 -7.11
CA GLU A 72 -7.14 4.21 -8.06
C GLU A 72 -7.30 5.58 -7.41
N GLN A 73 -8.37 5.75 -6.65
CA GLN A 73 -8.78 7.05 -6.13
C GLN A 73 -8.12 7.37 -4.80
N ASP A 74 -7.86 6.36 -3.96
CA ASP A 74 -7.48 6.54 -2.56
C ASP A 74 -5.96 6.55 -2.31
N PHE A 75 -5.16 6.25 -3.34
CA PHE A 75 -3.70 6.11 -3.20
C PHE A 75 -2.93 6.68 -4.40
N PHE A 76 -1.80 7.30 -4.08
CA PHE A 76 -0.76 7.64 -5.04
C PHE A 76 0.43 6.68 -4.90
N TYR A 77 1.05 6.38 -6.03
CA TYR A 77 2.14 5.42 -6.14
C TYR A 77 3.36 6.12 -6.74
N ASP A 78 4.53 5.78 -6.23
CA ASP A 78 5.83 6.16 -6.77
C ASP A 78 6.79 4.97 -6.63
N LEU A 79 7.65 4.78 -7.63
CA LEU A 79 8.44 3.56 -7.80
C LEU A 79 9.91 3.90 -7.86
N THR A 80 10.72 3.26 -7.01
CA THR A 80 12.17 3.46 -7.01
C THR A 80 12.90 2.13 -6.98
N LEU A 81 14.07 2.07 -7.60
CA LEU A 81 14.94 0.90 -7.57
C LEU A 81 16.22 1.25 -6.83
N VAL A 82 16.45 0.58 -5.70
CA VAL A 82 17.60 0.84 -4.84
C VAL A 82 18.56 -0.35 -4.88
N PRO A 83 19.79 -0.18 -5.34
CA PRO A 83 20.80 -1.22 -5.20
C PRO A 83 21.26 -1.32 -3.75
N THR A 84 21.42 -2.56 -3.32
CA THR A 84 22.04 -2.91 -2.04
C THR A 84 23.22 -3.82 -2.35
N GLY A 85 24.43 -3.26 -2.27
CA GLY A 85 25.65 -3.95 -2.65
C GLY A 85 26.90 -3.10 -2.42
N VAL A 86 28.05 -3.62 -2.86
CA VAL A 86 29.38 -3.05 -2.54
C VAL A 86 29.70 -1.82 -3.38
N GLU A 87 29.11 -1.70 -4.56
CA GLU A 87 29.30 -0.57 -5.48
C GLU A 87 27.98 0.18 -5.69
N PRO A 88 28.00 1.52 -5.65
CA PRO A 88 26.83 2.32 -5.97
C PRO A 88 26.56 2.19 -7.47
N LEU A 89 25.47 1.53 -7.81
CA LEU A 89 24.84 1.62 -9.12
C LEU A 89 23.72 2.64 -9.01
N ASP A 90 23.52 3.46 -10.04
CA ASP A 90 22.37 4.36 -10.11
C ASP A 90 21.43 3.83 -11.19
N PHE A 91 20.16 3.71 -10.83
CA PHE A 91 19.10 3.27 -11.73
C PHE A 91 18.10 4.43 -11.88
N GLU A 92 17.94 4.94 -13.10
CA GLU A 92 16.94 5.96 -13.40
C GLU A 92 15.65 5.29 -13.88
N LEU A 93 14.51 5.71 -13.34
CA LEU A 93 13.21 5.29 -13.86
C LEU A 93 13.00 5.95 -15.23
N ILE A 94 12.96 5.13 -16.28
CA ILE A 94 12.77 5.59 -17.67
C ILE A 94 11.28 5.71 -17.99
N HIS A 95 10.51 4.70 -17.57
CA HIS A 95 9.09 4.59 -17.91
C HIS A 95 8.33 3.83 -16.84
N GLU A 96 7.08 4.20 -16.63
CA GLU A 96 6.15 3.52 -15.73
C GLU A 96 4.78 3.34 -16.38
N GLU A 97 4.13 2.24 -16.06
CA GLU A 97 2.78 1.92 -16.49
C GLU A 97 1.95 1.45 -15.29
N LYS A 98 0.71 1.94 -15.23
CA LYS A 98 -0.28 1.55 -14.23
C LYS A 98 -1.49 0.94 -14.92
N GLU A 99 -1.79 -0.32 -14.59
CA GLU A 99 -3.01 -1.00 -15.02
C GLU A 99 -3.87 -1.35 -13.80
N ILE A 100 -5.19 -1.15 -13.89
CA ILE A 100 -6.13 -1.51 -12.83
C ILE A 100 -7.09 -2.57 -13.35
N LYS A 101 -7.13 -3.71 -12.68
CA LYS A 101 -7.93 -4.86 -13.09
C LYS A 101 -8.40 -5.67 -11.88
N ASN A 102 -9.70 -5.93 -11.80
CA ASN A 102 -10.30 -6.79 -10.77
C ASN A 102 -9.92 -6.41 -9.33
N ASN A 103 -9.98 -5.10 -9.00
CA ASN A 103 -9.60 -4.57 -7.68
C ASN A 103 -8.12 -4.80 -7.30
N ARG A 104 -7.25 -4.79 -8.32
CA ARG A 104 -5.80 -4.87 -8.19
C ARG A 104 -5.17 -3.80 -9.05
N THR A 105 -4.05 -3.27 -8.59
CA THR A 105 -3.24 -2.30 -9.34
C THR A 105 -1.91 -2.94 -9.69
N PHE A 106 -1.63 -3.03 -10.97
CA PHE A 106 -0.35 -3.50 -11.49
C PHE A 106 0.52 -2.30 -11.83
N LEU A 107 1.70 -2.26 -11.22
CA LEU A 107 2.71 -1.22 -11.39
C LEU A 107 3.89 -1.83 -12.14
N THR A 108 4.08 -1.42 -13.39
CA THR A 108 5.23 -1.83 -14.21
C THR A 108 6.21 -0.67 -14.31
N ALA A 109 7.47 -0.91 -13.98
CA ALA A 109 8.53 0.08 -14.09
C ALA A 109 9.70 -0.45 -14.91
N PHE A 110 10.33 0.46 -15.66
CA PHE A 110 11.50 0.19 -16.47
C PHE A 110 12.63 1.11 -16.02
N TYR A 111 13.73 0.52 -15.55
CA TYR A 111 14.89 1.24 -15.03
C TYR A 111 16.09 1.10 -15.96
N SER A 112 16.82 2.20 -16.17
CA SER A 112 18.05 2.21 -16.97
C SER A 112 19.11 1.30 -16.37
N ILE A 113 19.80 0.50 -17.19
CA ILE A 113 20.95 -0.28 -16.75
C ILE A 113 22.13 -0.02 -17.69
N ASP A 114 23.33 0.19 -17.13
CA ASP A 114 24.55 0.19 -17.91
C ASP A 114 24.84 -1.24 -18.41
N TYR A 115 25.10 -1.39 -19.70
CA TYR A 115 25.36 -2.70 -20.33
C TYR A 115 26.52 -3.45 -19.66
N ASP A 116 27.49 -2.72 -19.12
CA ASP A 116 28.67 -3.29 -18.45
C ASP A 116 28.48 -3.50 -16.93
N ALA A 117 27.30 -3.21 -16.37
CA ALA A 117 27.03 -3.35 -14.94
C ALA A 117 27.07 -4.82 -14.50
N ASP A 118 27.98 -5.16 -13.57
CA ASP A 118 28.01 -6.50 -12.96
C ASP A 118 26.95 -6.64 -11.86
N LEU A 119 25.78 -7.13 -12.26
CA LEU A 119 24.66 -7.37 -11.35
C LEU A 119 24.79 -8.65 -10.50
N ARG A 120 25.77 -9.53 -10.77
CA ARG A 120 25.83 -10.87 -10.14
C ARG A 120 26.05 -10.87 -8.63
N ASN A 121 26.48 -9.75 -8.07
CA ASN A 121 26.71 -9.57 -6.63
C ASN A 121 25.88 -8.43 -6.04
N GLN A 122 24.80 -8.04 -6.72
CA GLN A 122 23.90 -6.96 -6.29
C GLN A 122 22.59 -7.57 -5.81
N THR A 123 22.07 -7.10 -4.68
CA THR A 123 20.66 -7.28 -4.35
C THR A 123 19.96 -5.98 -4.73
N LEU A 124 18.96 -6.07 -5.59
CA LEU A 124 18.15 -4.91 -5.96
C LEU A 124 16.89 -4.88 -5.10
N VAL A 125 16.49 -3.70 -4.66
CA VAL A 125 15.28 -3.51 -3.86
C VAL A 125 14.34 -2.65 -4.67
N SER A 126 13.28 -3.26 -5.19
CA SER A 126 12.16 -2.49 -5.74
C SER A 126 11.38 -1.89 -4.58
N GLN A 127 11.28 -0.57 -4.54
CA GLN A 127 10.51 0.15 -3.53
C GLN A 127 9.25 0.74 -4.16
N VAL A 128 8.12 0.48 -3.51
CA VAL A 128 6.85 1.16 -3.80
C VAL A 128 6.59 2.13 -2.66
N HIS A 129 6.53 3.41 -2.98
CA HIS A 129 6.08 4.45 -2.08
C HIS A 129 4.58 4.69 -2.34
N ILE A 130 3.75 4.37 -1.35
CA ILE A 130 2.31 4.55 -1.44
C ILE A 130 1.89 5.65 -0.47
N LYS A 131 1.33 6.73 -1.02
CA LYS A 131 0.77 7.85 -0.26
C LYS A 131 -0.76 7.75 -0.29
N PRO A 132 -1.42 7.50 0.85
CA PRO A 132 -2.87 7.57 0.92
C PRO A 132 -3.34 9.02 0.74
N ASN A 133 -4.43 9.22 0.01
CA ASN A 133 -5.01 10.54 -0.22
C ASN A 133 -6.45 10.67 0.32
N TYR A 134 -6.97 9.61 0.94
CA TYR A 134 -8.31 9.59 1.52
C TYR A 134 -8.40 10.37 2.85
N TYR A 135 -7.29 10.79 3.46
CA TYR A 135 -7.32 11.48 4.74
C TYR A 135 -8.03 12.82 4.67
N THR A 136 -8.98 13.04 5.58
CA THR A 136 -9.75 14.28 5.66
C THR A 136 -9.64 14.94 7.02
N TYR A 137 -9.78 16.27 7.05
CA TYR A 137 -9.77 17.02 8.30
C TYR A 137 -11.04 16.78 9.13
N ASN A 138 -12.18 16.58 8.47
CA ASN A 138 -13.48 16.45 9.11
C ASN A 138 -13.98 15.02 8.97
N ILE A 139 -14.09 14.34 10.10
CA ILE A 139 -14.53 12.97 10.22
C ILE A 139 -15.96 12.97 10.74
N GLN A 140 -16.82 12.17 10.13
CA GLN A 140 -18.21 12.04 10.54
C GLN A 140 -18.50 10.57 10.85
N PHE A 141 -18.97 10.31 12.06
CA PHE A 141 -19.57 9.04 12.43
C PHE A 141 -21.08 9.21 12.45
N PRO A 142 -21.82 8.70 11.45
CA PRO A 142 -23.25 8.92 11.34
C PRO A 142 -24.07 7.97 12.23
N ASN A 143 -25.24 8.42 12.67
CA ASN A 143 -26.25 7.59 13.37
C ASN A 143 -25.75 6.88 14.64
N MET A 144 -24.92 7.56 15.42
CA MET A 144 -24.32 7.06 16.66
C MET A 144 -25.36 6.78 17.75
N SER A 145 -25.16 5.70 18.51
CA SER A 145 -25.92 5.42 19.73
C SER A 145 -25.23 5.99 20.98
N HIS A 146 -25.87 5.86 22.15
CA HIS A 146 -25.29 6.30 23.43
C HIS A 146 -24.13 5.44 23.94
N HIS A 147 -23.93 4.25 23.38
CA HIS A 147 -22.80 3.40 23.70
C HIS A 147 -22.34 2.70 22.43
N GLU A 148 -21.09 2.91 22.03
CA GLU A 148 -20.48 2.33 20.84
C GLU A 148 -19.03 1.97 21.15
N ASN A 149 -18.49 0.97 20.46
CA ASN A 149 -17.11 0.53 20.63
C ASN A 149 -16.49 0.21 19.27
N ASN A 150 -15.19 0.45 19.15
CA ASN A 150 -14.37 0.11 17.97
C ASN A 150 -14.93 0.65 16.65
N LEU A 151 -15.30 1.93 16.64
CA LEU A 151 -15.71 2.61 15.42
C LEU A 151 -14.49 3.18 14.74
N THR A 152 -14.29 2.84 13.47
CA THR A 152 -13.18 3.38 12.67
C THR A 152 -13.76 4.16 11.50
N GLU A 153 -13.24 5.35 11.27
CA GLU A 153 -13.48 6.12 10.06
C GLU A 153 -12.20 6.88 9.73
N ASN A 154 -11.73 6.79 8.49
CA ASN A 154 -10.54 7.52 8.05
C ASN A 154 -9.30 7.30 8.93
N ASP A 155 -9.07 6.07 9.41
CA ASP A 155 -8.07 5.66 10.41
C ASP A 155 -8.15 6.32 11.80
N PHE A 156 -9.22 7.07 12.06
CA PHE A 156 -9.59 7.51 13.40
C PHE A 156 -10.41 6.42 14.08
N LEU A 157 -9.83 5.79 15.10
CA LEU A 157 -10.47 4.73 15.86
C LEU A 157 -11.01 5.29 17.18
N ILE A 158 -12.33 5.29 17.34
CA ILE A 158 -12.98 5.45 18.64
C ILE A 158 -13.05 4.06 19.27
N THR A 159 -12.24 3.84 20.31
CA THR A 159 -12.21 2.56 21.04
C THR A 159 -13.46 2.40 21.90
N GLU A 160 -13.90 3.47 22.55
CA GLU A 160 -15.10 3.48 23.39
C GLU A 160 -15.77 4.86 23.33
N LEU A 161 -17.09 4.87 23.20
CA LEU A 161 -17.93 6.06 23.32
C LEU A 161 -19.09 5.81 24.27
N ASN A 162 -19.31 6.75 25.19
CA ASN A 162 -20.36 6.72 26.19
C ASN A 162 -21.07 8.06 26.27
N VAL A 163 -22.40 8.05 26.26
CA VAL A 163 -23.24 9.22 26.42
C VAL A 163 -24.09 9.09 27.67
N HIS A 164 -24.03 10.10 28.54
CA HIS A 164 -24.93 10.24 29.68
C HIS A 164 -25.58 11.62 29.71
N LYS A 165 -26.87 11.67 29.33
CA LYS A 165 -27.64 12.91 29.21
C LYS A 165 -26.96 13.89 28.24
N GLN A 166 -26.32 14.92 28.75
CA GLN A 166 -25.67 15.98 27.99
C GLN A 166 -24.15 15.80 27.86
N VAL A 167 -23.61 14.72 28.43
CA VAL A 167 -22.17 14.45 28.45
C VAL A 167 -21.85 13.33 27.46
N LEU A 168 -20.88 13.57 26.58
CA LEU A 168 -20.28 12.59 25.68
C LEU A 168 -18.84 12.37 26.13
N GLU A 169 -18.49 11.11 26.39
CA GLU A 169 -17.13 10.67 26.73
C GLU A 169 -16.66 9.70 25.64
N PHE A 170 -15.43 9.87 25.16
CA PHE A 170 -14.84 8.87 24.29
C PHE A 170 -13.34 8.70 24.52
N THR A 171 -12.85 7.53 24.17
CA THR A 171 -11.42 7.24 23.99
C THR A 171 -11.18 6.97 22.52
N ALA A 172 -10.11 7.55 21.97
CA ALA A 172 -9.78 7.38 20.56
C ALA A 172 -8.27 7.42 20.29
N THR A 173 -7.90 6.84 19.16
CA THR A 173 -6.55 6.87 18.60
C THR A 173 -6.59 7.24 17.12
N ASP A 174 -5.54 7.89 16.64
CA ASP A 174 -5.42 8.31 15.24
C ASP A 174 -3.97 8.19 14.77
N ILE A 175 -3.78 7.93 13.50
CA ILE A 175 -2.44 7.93 12.89
C ILE A 175 -1.87 9.35 12.80
N HIS A 176 -2.75 10.36 12.82
CA HIS A 176 -2.35 11.76 12.85
C HIS A 176 -2.32 12.28 14.30
N PRO A 177 -1.51 13.31 14.60
CA PRO A 177 -1.57 14.00 15.87
C PRO A 177 -2.95 14.64 16.08
N ILE A 178 -3.59 14.30 17.20
CA ILE A 178 -4.96 14.71 17.54
C ILE A 178 -5.03 15.69 18.71
N LYS A 179 -3.90 16.32 19.04
CA LYS A 179 -3.92 17.37 20.07
C LYS A 179 -4.78 18.55 19.63
N GLY A 180 -5.78 18.86 20.46
CA GLY A 180 -6.72 19.96 20.26
C GLY A 180 -7.91 19.66 19.34
N LEU A 181 -8.26 18.38 19.09
CA LEU A 181 -9.45 18.01 18.31
C LEU A 181 -10.67 18.89 18.64
N ASP A 182 -11.34 19.35 17.58
CA ASP A 182 -12.67 19.93 17.70
C ASP A 182 -13.71 18.81 17.60
N VAL A 183 -14.67 18.83 18.52
CA VAL A 183 -15.71 17.81 18.65
C VAL A 183 -17.04 18.51 18.70
N SER A 184 -17.97 18.03 17.90
CA SER A 184 -19.34 18.52 17.84
C SER A 184 -20.30 17.40 17.49
N ILE A 185 -21.57 17.63 17.69
CA ILE A 185 -22.63 16.71 17.27
C ILE A 185 -23.51 17.40 16.23
N ASN A 186 -24.03 16.63 15.29
CA ASN A 186 -25.06 17.09 14.37
C ASN A 186 -26.40 16.48 14.76
N ILE A 187 -27.41 17.33 14.96
CA ILE A 187 -28.77 16.92 15.30
C ILE A 187 -29.72 17.74 14.41
N ASN A 188 -30.56 17.07 13.60
CA ASN A 188 -31.50 17.73 12.69
C ASN A 188 -30.85 18.78 11.77
N ASN A 189 -29.66 18.49 11.25
CA ASN A 189 -28.83 19.38 10.43
C ASN A 189 -28.30 20.63 11.17
N GLU A 190 -28.34 20.63 12.50
CA GLU A 190 -27.73 21.66 13.33
C GLU A 190 -26.45 21.13 13.97
N LYS A 191 -25.31 21.79 13.68
CA LYS A 191 -24.02 21.53 14.32
C LYS A 191 -23.98 22.19 15.69
N ILE A 192 -23.86 21.38 16.73
CA ILE A 192 -23.85 21.81 18.12
C ILE A 192 -22.47 21.52 18.71
N TYR A 193 -21.85 22.55 19.29
CA TYR A 193 -20.57 22.45 19.98
C TYR A 193 -20.77 22.22 21.49
N PRO A 194 -19.83 21.53 22.15
CA PRO A 194 -19.84 21.40 23.60
C PRO A 194 -19.63 22.78 24.26
N THR A 195 -20.30 22.99 25.38
CA THR A 195 -20.10 24.16 26.25
C THR A 195 -18.84 24.02 27.08
N PHE A 196 -18.46 22.79 27.42
CA PHE A 196 -17.22 22.50 28.15
C PHE A 196 -16.54 21.25 27.59
N SER A 197 -15.22 21.28 27.53
CA SER A 197 -14.40 20.14 27.08
C SER A 197 -13.25 19.91 28.05
N THR A 198 -12.98 18.64 28.33
CA THR A 198 -11.80 18.18 29.05
C THR A 198 -11.16 17.06 28.23
N THR A 199 -9.88 17.20 27.93
CA THR A 199 -9.15 16.23 27.13
C THR A 199 -7.84 15.87 27.81
N GLU A 200 -7.53 14.59 27.82
CA GLU A 200 -6.24 14.04 28.22
C GLU A 200 -5.62 13.37 27.00
N TYR A 201 -4.39 13.76 26.67
CA TYR A 201 -3.65 13.20 25.55
C TYR A 201 -2.51 12.34 26.06
N ASP A 202 -2.15 11.32 25.30
CA ASP A 202 -0.93 10.58 25.55
C ASP A 202 0.32 11.42 25.22
N THR A 203 1.49 10.88 25.53
CA THR A 203 2.76 11.57 25.27
C THR A 203 3.06 11.78 23.79
N SER A 204 2.56 10.91 22.91
CA SER A 204 2.77 11.03 21.47
C SER A 204 1.77 11.98 20.81
N GLY A 205 0.63 12.26 21.45
CA GLY A 205 -0.44 13.09 20.91
C GLY A 205 -1.32 12.36 19.88
N HIS A 206 -1.23 11.03 19.82
CA HIS A 206 -1.99 10.16 18.91
C HIS A 206 -3.16 9.46 19.60
N ALA A 207 -3.28 9.57 20.93
CA ALA A 207 -4.42 9.07 21.69
C ALA A 207 -5.05 10.18 22.54
N VAL A 208 -6.37 10.09 22.71
CA VAL A 208 -7.16 11.03 23.51
C VAL A 208 -8.20 10.30 24.35
N ALA A 209 -8.36 10.75 25.59
CA ALA A 209 -9.56 10.54 26.39
C ALA A 209 -10.27 11.88 26.53
N GLY A 210 -11.46 12.01 25.94
CA GLY A 210 -12.21 13.25 25.88
C GLY A 210 -13.54 13.17 26.62
N LYS A 211 -13.90 14.26 27.28
CA LYS A 211 -15.20 14.49 27.91
C LYS A 211 -15.76 15.83 27.43
N TYR A 212 -16.95 15.80 26.84
CA TYR A 212 -17.59 16.92 26.17
C TYR A 212 -19.00 17.11 26.71
N GLU A 213 -19.27 18.27 27.30
CA GLU A 213 -20.57 18.61 27.88
C GLU A 213 -21.33 19.58 26.97
N PHE A 214 -22.55 19.22 26.60
CA PHE A 214 -23.44 19.99 25.74
C PHE A 214 -24.50 20.73 26.55
N PHE A 215 -25.07 21.80 26.00
CA PHE A 215 -26.09 22.59 26.69
C PHE A 215 -27.45 21.86 26.83
N GLN A 216 -27.67 20.83 26.01
CA GLN A 216 -28.89 20.03 25.98
C GLN A 216 -28.55 18.54 26.04
N ASN A 217 -29.55 17.74 26.43
CA ASN A 217 -29.42 16.28 26.37
C ASN A 217 -29.14 15.83 24.93
N ILE A 218 -28.19 14.92 24.79
CA ILE A 218 -27.87 14.27 23.53
C ILE A 218 -29.00 13.26 23.23
N PRO A 219 -29.64 13.36 22.06
CA PRO A 219 -30.71 12.45 21.65
C PRO A 219 -30.19 11.02 21.51
N ALA A 220 -31.09 10.04 21.46
CA ALA A 220 -30.73 8.63 21.35
C ALA A 220 -29.94 8.28 20.08
N SER A 221 -30.05 9.11 19.04
CA SER A 221 -29.29 9.02 17.79
C SER A 221 -28.82 10.40 17.36
N PHE A 222 -27.55 10.50 16.96
CA PHE A 222 -26.89 11.73 16.56
C PHE A 222 -25.73 11.42 15.60
N ASP A 223 -25.21 12.39 14.86
CA ASP A 223 -23.91 12.21 14.20
C ASP A 223 -22.82 12.86 15.04
N LEU A 224 -21.70 12.15 15.20
CA LEU A 224 -20.49 12.71 15.81
C LEU A 224 -19.61 13.30 14.72
N LEU A 225 -19.20 14.55 14.90
CA LEU A 225 -18.31 15.27 14.00
C LEU A 225 -17.01 15.58 14.74
N ILE A 226 -15.89 15.08 14.20
CA ILE A 226 -14.55 15.29 14.73
C ILE A 226 -13.74 16.06 13.69
N SER A 227 -13.15 17.18 14.07
CA SER A 227 -12.24 17.93 13.18
C SER A 227 -10.82 17.85 13.72
N ARG A 228 -9.94 17.29 12.89
CA ARG A 228 -8.49 17.28 13.11
C ARG A 228 -7.94 18.69 12.97
N ASN A 229 -6.89 18.99 13.72
CA ASN A 229 -6.17 20.26 13.57
C ASN A 229 -5.03 20.16 12.56
N GLN A 230 -4.54 18.95 12.31
CA GLN A 230 -3.40 18.66 11.47
C GLN A 230 -3.62 17.33 10.75
N LEU A 231 -3.20 17.28 9.50
CA LEU A 231 -3.00 16.04 8.76
C LEU A 231 -1.51 15.90 8.50
N ILE A 232 -0.96 14.75 8.85
CA ILE A 232 0.33 14.32 8.33
C ILE A 232 0.03 13.49 7.09
N GLU A 233 0.75 13.68 6.01
CA GLU A 233 0.61 12.84 4.82
C GLU A 233 1.60 11.68 4.94
N PRO A 234 1.19 10.49 5.43
CA PRO A 234 2.11 9.37 5.52
C PRO A 234 2.48 8.89 4.13
N VAL A 235 3.72 8.43 3.99
CA VAL A 235 4.18 7.69 2.82
C VAL A 235 4.62 6.32 3.31
N TRP A 236 3.90 5.28 2.90
CA TRP A 236 4.25 3.91 3.19
C TRP A 236 5.27 3.42 2.17
N THR A 237 6.36 2.81 2.65
CA THR A 237 7.40 2.29 1.76
C THR A 237 7.45 0.79 1.90
N PHE A 238 7.15 0.09 0.79
CA PHE A 238 7.24 -1.35 0.68
C PHE A 238 8.56 -1.69 -0.02
N SER A 239 9.42 -2.49 0.60
CA SER A 239 10.73 -2.87 0.06
C SER A 239 10.72 -4.34 -0.35
N LEU A 240 10.92 -4.60 -1.64
CA LEU A 240 10.81 -5.92 -2.26
C LEU A 240 12.19 -6.30 -2.83
N PRO A 241 13.06 -6.95 -2.04
CA PRO A 241 14.40 -7.33 -2.48
C PRO A 241 14.37 -8.51 -3.46
N PHE A 242 15.16 -8.43 -4.53
CA PHE A 242 15.36 -9.49 -5.51
C PHE A 242 16.83 -9.54 -5.97
N GLU A 243 17.26 -10.71 -6.44
CA GLU A 243 18.59 -10.92 -6.99
C GLU A 243 18.49 -11.00 -8.52
N PRO A 244 18.97 -10.01 -9.28
CA PRO A 244 18.98 -10.08 -10.73
C PRO A 244 19.84 -11.27 -11.19
N ASN A 245 19.21 -12.27 -11.84
CA ASN A 245 19.93 -13.39 -12.42
C ASN A 245 20.21 -13.15 -13.91
N PRO A 246 21.44 -12.81 -14.32
CA PRO A 246 21.76 -12.53 -15.73
C PRO A 246 21.71 -13.78 -16.64
N GLN A 247 21.45 -14.98 -16.11
CA GLN A 247 21.35 -16.21 -16.91
C GLN A 247 19.94 -16.50 -17.46
N GLN A 248 18.96 -15.61 -17.27
CA GLN A 248 17.58 -15.78 -17.79
C GLN A 248 17.34 -15.16 -19.19
N GLN A 249 18.41 -14.95 -19.98
CA GLN A 249 18.32 -14.56 -21.39
C GLN A 249 17.97 -15.73 -22.31
#